data_AF-A0A9D7IWK4-F1
#
_entry.id   AF-A0A9D7IWK4-F1
#
_cell.length_a   1.000
_cell.length_b   1.000
_cell.length_c   1.000
_cell.angle_alpha   90.00
_cell.angle_beta   90.00
_cell.angle_gamma   90.00
#
_symmetry.space_group_name_H-M   'P 1'
#
loop_
_entity.id
_entity.type
_entity.pdbx_description
1 polymer ?
#
loop_
_entity_poly.entity_id
_entity_poly.type
_entity_poly.pdbx_seq_one_letter_code
_entity_poly.pdbx_strand_id
1 'polypeptide(L)'
;MKLRTIITVILLVLFSGRVEKADWLLGGAFERAEVNRSVDGKEITLSNGLVRRTIRIAPNAATVALDNLVSGESMLRAVAPEAVIELDGKSYTVGGLTGQPNLAYLKSEWLDAMKSDPDAFQFERYETGKPEERMVWKRSRHSADSSWPPAGVKLSLWFKSPNLPGIRVAVHYELYDGVPLIAKWITVRNDTGRPVRLNRFKSEVLRVVETESHVDPSIEWIKPKLTVVTDYSFGGMSITSSNRTVFWESDPEYKTQVNYELKSPCLLEVRPPVGPDAEIDPGKSFDSFRAFELSHDDYDRERQGLAIRKMFRLLAPWSTENPIMLHLTSTDPKIVYPAIDQAAECGFEMIIISFGSRFNMEDVSEANIKKFREFREYANSKGLGLGGYSLLTSRKISEEDDVINPKTGKTGGAIFGNSPCLGSRWGIDYFERIKKFISETGFNLLEHDGNYPGDLCASTTHPGHRGLNDSQWTQYRRIAEFYRWCRERGVYLNVPDNYFLAGSNKVGMGYRETNWSLPREQQHIHARQNLFDGTWQKTPEMGWMFVPLVQYQEAERPLQSSRCESI
;
A
#
# COMPACT_ATOMS: atom_id res chain seq x y z
N MET A 1 -30.81 51.24 -64.45
CA MET A 1 -31.78 50.28 -63.87
C MET A 1 -31.00 49.33 -62.97
N LYS A 2 -31.48 49.10 -61.75
CA LYS A 2 -30.77 48.64 -60.54
C LYS A 2 -30.01 47.31 -60.71
N LEU A 3 -28.72 47.29 -60.37
CA LEU A 3 -27.96 46.04 -60.12
C LEU A 3 -28.00 45.76 -58.62
N ARG A 4 -28.71 44.70 -58.22
CA ARG A 4 -28.80 44.23 -56.83
C ARG A 4 -27.53 43.44 -56.49
N THR A 5 -26.74 43.94 -55.55
CA THR A 5 -25.67 43.18 -54.90
C THR A 5 -26.29 42.18 -53.94
N ILE A 6 -26.19 40.89 -54.25
CA ILE A 6 -26.54 39.79 -53.34
C ILE A 6 -25.33 39.58 -52.42
N ILE A 7 -25.50 39.85 -51.13
CA ILE A 7 -24.54 39.47 -50.08
C ILE A 7 -24.88 38.02 -49.69
N THR A 8 -24.07 37.07 -50.14
CA THR A 8 -24.10 35.70 -49.65
C THR A 8 -23.35 35.64 -48.32
N VAL A 9 -24.10 35.59 -47.21
CA VAL A 9 -23.55 35.28 -45.89
C VAL A 9 -23.27 33.77 -45.85
N ILE A 10 -22.01 33.39 -45.97
CA ILE A 10 -21.57 32.00 -45.70
C ILE A 10 -21.52 31.85 -44.18
N LEU A 11 -22.54 31.19 -43.63
CA LEU A 11 -22.55 30.74 -42.24
C LEU A 11 -21.58 29.55 -42.14
N LEU A 12 -20.32 29.80 -41.77
CA LEU A 12 -19.39 28.75 -41.36
C LEU A 12 -19.88 28.18 -40.03
N VAL A 13 -20.65 27.10 -40.10
CA VAL A 13 -20.89 26.25 -38.94
C VAL A 13 -19.56 25.56 -38.63
N LEU A 14 -18.81 26.13 -37.70
CA LEU A 14 -17.70 25.45 -37.04
C LEU A 14 -18.30 24.27 -36.26
N PHE A 15 -18.41 23.12 -36.90
CA PHE A 15 -18.48 21.86 -36.17
C PHE A 15 -17.14 21.69 -35.46
N SER A 16 -17.06 22.19 -34.22
CA SER A 16 -16.10 21.67 -33.26
C SER A 16 -16.51 20.22 -32.98
N GLY A 17 -16.05 19.30 -33.81
CA GLY A 17 -16.04 17.90 -33.44
C GLY A 17 -15.30 17.82 -32.10
N ARG A 18 -16.03 17.64 -31.00
CA ARG A 18 -15.43 17.16 -29.76
C ARG A 18 -14.81 15.83 -30.15
N VAL A 19 -13.48 15.80 -30.30
CA VAL A 19 -12.75 14.55 -30.25
C VAL A 19 -13.09 13.98 -28.88
N GLU A 20 -13.93 12.96 -28.86
CA GLU A 20 -14.29 12.26 -27.64
C GLU A 20 -12.97 11.68 -27.11
N LYS A 21 -12.45 12.28 -26.04
CA LYS A 21 -11.18 11.86 -25.45
C LYS A 21 -11.38 10.42 -25.02
N ALA A 22 -10.57 9.49 -25.55
CA ALA A 22 -10.70 8.08 -25.23
C ALA A 22 -10.68 7.88 -23.71
N ASP A 23 -11.63 7.10 -23.18
CA ASP A 23 -11.71 6.84 -21.75
C ASP A 23 -10.39 6.21 -21.27
N TRP A 24 -9.70 6.89 -20.36
CA TRP A 24 -8.40 6.48 -19.83
C TRP A 24 -8.47 5.13 -19.10
N LEU A 25 -9.65 4.68 -18.67
CA LEU A 25 -9.85 3.36 -18.08
C LEU A 25 -9.94 2.23 -19.12
N LEU A 26 -10.51 2.51 -20.30
CA LEU A 26 -10.86 1.49 -21.31
C LEU A 26 -9.89 1.46 -22.51
N GLY A 27 -9.09 2.51 -22.71
CA GLY A 27 -8.22 2.65 -23.88
C GLY A 27 -6.74 2.88 -23.56
N GLY A 28 -5.91 2.75 -24.59
CA GLY A 28 -4.48 3.11 -24.58
C GLY A 28 -4.27 4.62 -24.67
N ALA A 29 -4.87 5.41 -23.77
CA ALA A 29 -4.54 6.82 -23.66
C ALA A 29 -3.04 6.93 -23.33
N PHE A 30 -2.23 7.28 -24.34
CA PHE A 30 -0.77 7.46 -24.24
C PHE A 30 -0.44 8.78 -23.56
N GLU A 31 -1.11 9.06 -22.46
CA GLU A 31 -0.85 10.25 -21.68
C GLU A 31 0.42 9.99 -20.86
N ARG A 32 1.50 10.63 -21.30
CA ARG A 32 2.84 10.47 -20.72
C ARG A 32 3.03 11.47 -19.60
N ALA A 33 3.61 11.00 -18.51
CA ALA A 33 3.99 11.85 -17.42
C ALA A 33 5.20 12.72 -17.82
N GLU A 34 5.15 13.98 -17.41
CA GLU A 34 6.19 14.97 -17.65
C GLU A 34 6.38 15.86 -16.43
N VAL A 35 7.60 16.43 -16.32
CA VAL A 35 7.93 17.46 -15.33
C VAL A 35 8.37 18.70 -16.09
N ASN A 36 7.62 19.77 -15.93
CA ASN A 36 7.88 21.05 -16.60
C ASN A 36 8.13 22.15 -15.59
N ARG A 37 9.03 23.06 -15.91
CA ARG A 37 9.27 24.29 -15.14
C ARG A 37 8.50 25.43 -15.79
N SER A 38 7.85 26.27 -14.98
CA SER A 38 7.15 27.46 -15.48
C SER A 38 8.12 28.45 -16.14
N VAL A 39 7.60 29.28 -17.05
CA VAL A 39 8.39 30.29 -17.78
C VAL A 39 9.05 31.30 -16.84
N ASP A 40 8.36 31.69 -15.77
CA ASP A 40 8.89 32.58 -14.73
C ASP A 40 9.87 31.88 -13.77
N GLY A 41 10.07 30.57 -13.94
CA GLY A 41 10.99 29.75 -13.17
C GLY A 41 10.58 29.51 -11.72
N LYS A 42 9.38 29.94 -11.31
CA LYS A 42 8.90 29.91 -9.92
C LYS A 42 8.11 28.64 -9.57
N GLU A 43 7.72 27.83 -10.55
CA GLU A 43 6.89 26.64 -10.36
C GLU A 43 7.44 25.43 -11.13
N ILE A 44 7.16 24.25 -10.58
CA ILE A 44 7.39 22.94 -11.20
C ILE A 44 6.05 22.22 -11.25
N THR A 45 5.70 21.70 -12.42
CA THR A 45 4.45 20.98 -12.66
C THR A 45 4.76 19.54 -13.05
N LEU A 46 4.17 18.58 -12.33
CA LEU A 46 4.01 17.21 -12.80
C LEU A 46 2.65 17.07 -13.47
N SER A 47 2.60 16.55 -14.70
CA SER A 47 1.34 16.31 -15.41
C SER A 47 1.46 15.06 -16.27
N ASN A 48 0.38 14.29 -16.37
CA ASN A 48 0.28 13.15 -17.27
C ASN A 48 -1.03 13.19 -18.06
N GLY A 49 -1.56 14.38 -18.35
CA GLY A 49 -2.81 14.55 -19.09
C GLY A 49 -4.09 14.08 -18.38
N LEU A 50 -3.98 13.44 -17.20
CA LEU A 50 -5.10 12.94 -16.39
C LEU A 50 -5.12 13.59 -15.00
N VAL A 51 -3.96 13.80 -14.38
CA VAL A 51 -3.79 14.56 -13.14
C VAL A 51 -2.61 15.51 -13.27
N ARG A 52 -2.70 16.65 -12.59
CA ARG A 52 -1.63 17.65 -12.52
C ARG A 52 -1.39 18.06 -11.08
N ARG A 53 -0.12 18.13 -10.68
CA ARG A 53 0.29 18.76 -9.41
C ARG A 53 1.30 19.87 -9.72
N THR A 54 1.01 21.08 -9.26
CA THR A 54 1.89 22.25 -9.41
C THR A 54 2.46 22.64 -8.07
N ILE A 55 3.79 22.79 -8.04
CA ILE A 55 4.56 23.09 -6.84
C ILE A 55 5.27 24.42 -7.08
N ARG A 56 4.93 25.43 -6.27
CA ARG A 56 5.70 26.67 -6.16
C ARG A 56 7.04 26.34 -5.53
N ILE A 57 8.14 26.98 -5.93
CA ILE A 57 9.48 26.75 -5.35
C ILE A 57 10.12 28.03 -4.76
N ALA A 58 9.43 29.16 -4.80
CA ALA A 58 9.84 30.41 -4.17
C ALA A 58 8.62 31.16 -3.60
N PRO A 59 8.68 31.69 -2.35
CA PRO A 59 9.87 31.76 -1.47
C PRO A 59 10.26 30.44 -0.79
N ASN A 60 9.40 29.43 -0.81
CA ASN A 60 9.70 28.05 -0.40
C ASN A 60 8.83 27.09 -1.23
N ALA A 61 9.05 25.77 -1.12
CA ALA A 61 8.30 24.82 -1.92
C ALA A 61 6.95 24.43 -1.31
N ALA A 62 5.86 24.59 -2.06
CA ALA A 62 4.51 24.20 -1.65
C ALA A 62 3.63 23.83 -2.85
N THR A 63 2.78 22.84 -2.68
CA THR A 63 1.75 22.43 -3.63
C THR A 63 0.71 23.53 -3.67
N VAL A 64 0.55 24.15 -4.84
CA VAL A 64 -0.37 25.27 -5.10
C VAL A 64 -1.49 24.91 -6.07
N ALA A 65 -1.43 23.73 -6.70
CA ALA A 65 -2.55 23.15 -7.42
C ALA A 65 -2.45 21.61 -7.41
N LEU A 66 -3.61 20.96 -7.31
CA LEU A 66 -3.82 19.54 -7.59
C LEU A 66 -5.10 19.44 -8.41
N ASP A 67 -4.98 19.12 -9.68
CA ASP A 67 -6.09 19.18 -10.62
C ASP A 67 -6.34 17.81 -11.25
N ASN A 68 -7.61 17.40 -11.28
CA ASN A 68 -8.07 16.27 -12.07
C ASN A 68 -8.37 16.79 -13.49
N LEU A 69 -7.53 16.42 -14.46
CA LEU A 69 -7.63 16.90 -15.85
C LEU A 69 -8.70 16.15 -16.65
N VAL A 70 -9.29 15.08 -16.10
CA VAL A 70 -10.39 14.35 -16.72
C VAL A 70 -11.73 15.01 -16.40
N SER A 71 -11.98 15.31 -15.11
CA SER A 71 -13.20 16.01 -14.67
C SER A 71 -13.11 17.54 -14.79
N GLY A 72 -11.89 18.09 -14.86
CA GLY A 72 -11.64 19.54 -14.82
C GLY A 72 -11.67 20.13 -13.40
N GLU A 73 -11.75 19.29 -12.37
CA GLU A 73 -11.85 19.69 -10.98
C GLU A 73 -10.49 20.13 -10.41
N SER A 74 -10.46 21.27 -9.71
CA SER A 74 -9.32 21.61 -8.84
C SER A 74 -9.60 21.08 -7.44
N MET A 75 -8.77 20.13 -7.01
CA MET A 75 -8.95 19.40 -5.76
C MET A 75 -8.35 20.12 -4.55
N LEU A 76 -7.44 21.08 -4.75
CA LEU A 76 -6.73 21.78 -3.68
C LEU A 76 -7.44 23.10 -3.33
N ARG A 77 -7.72 23.33 -2.04
CA ARG A 77 -8.28 24.61 -1.55
C ARG A 77 -7.24 25.52 -0.90
N ALA A 78 -6.16 24.97 -0.36
CA ALA A 78 -5.16 25.75 0.35
C ALA A 78 -3.80 25.07 0.39
N VAL A 79 -2.75 25.86 0.57
CA VAL A 79 -1.40 25.33 0.76
C VAL A 79 -1.26 24.69 2.15
N ALA A 80 -0.38 23.71 2.22
CA ALA A 80 0.11 23.08 3.45
C ALA A 80 1.62 22.81 3.30
N PRO A 81 2.35 22.48 4.38
CA PRO A 81 3.71 21.95 4.28
C PRO A 81 3.76 20.70 3.41
N GLU A 82 4.84 20.50 2.65
CA GLU A 82 5.01 19.29 1.85
C GLU A 82 5.24 18.05 2.70
N ALA A 83 5.79 18.20 3.90
CA ALA A 83 5.85 17.16 4.91
C ALA A 83 5.93 17.79 6.30
N VAL A 84 5.73 16.97 7.33
CA VAL A 84 6.00 17.34 8.72
C VAL A 84 6.85 16.24 9.33
N ILE A 85 7.92 16.60 10.04
CA ILE A 85 8.79 15.65 10.74
C ILE A 85 8.98 16.09 12.19
N GLU A 86 9.08 15.12 13.09
CA GLU A 86 9.44 15.35 14.48
C GLU A 86 10.82 14.73 14.72
N LEU A 87 11.82 15.58 14.99
CA LEU A 87 13.21 15.19 15.23
C LEU A 87 13.58 15.54 16.67
N ASP A 88 14.11 14.55 17.40
CA ASP A 88 14.49 14.67 18.82
C ASP A 88 13.41 15.35 19.69
N GLY A 89 12.14 15.04 19.43
CA GLY A 89 10.97 15.57 20.14
C GLY A 89 10.49 16.95 19.70
N LYS A 90 11.11 17.56 18.67
CA LYS A 90 10.69 18.86 18.12
C LYS A 90 10.12 18.70 16.70
N SER A 91 8.96 19.29 16.47
CA SER A 91 8.27 19.28 15.17
C SER A 91 8.81 20.36 14.24
N TYR A 92 8.93 20.01 12.95
CA TYR A 92 9.35 20.89 11.87
C TYR A 92 8.49 20.64 10.63
N THR A 93 8.08 21.72 9.98
CA THR A 93 7.47 21.70 8.65
C THR A 93 8.56 21.62 7.58
N VAL A 94 8.26 20.94 6.48
CA VAL A 94 9.13 20.84 5.31
C VAL A 94 8.47 21.54 4.14
N GLY A 95 9.05 22.63 3.67
CA GLY A 95 8.40 23.50 2.71
C GLY A 95 7.18 24.22 3.31
N GLY A 96 6.19 24.46 2.47
CA GLY A 96 4.97 25.19 2.80
C GLY A 96 5.09 26.70 2.58
N LEU A 97 3.94 27.35 2.55
CA LEU A 97 3.81 28.80 2.49
C LEU A 97 2.77 29.25 3.52
N THR A 98 2.95 30.46 4.03
CA THR A 98 2.06 31.10 5.01
C THR A 98 1.47 32.38 4.44
N GLY A 99 0.40 32.88 5.08
CA GLY A 99 -0.25 34.13 4.69
C GLY A 99 -1.31 33.99 3.59
N GLN A 100 -1.81 32.78 3.33
CA GLN A 100 -2.98 32.59 2.47
C GLN A 100 -4.20 33.30 3.12
N PRO A 101 -4.85 34.28 2.46
CA PRO A 101 -5.92 35.07 3.07
C PRO A 101 -7.21 34.30 3.39
N ASN A 102 -7.50 33.25 2.61
CA ASN A 102 -8.70 32.44 2.75
C ASN A 102 -8.35 30.97 2.48
N LEU A 103 -8.79 30.04 3.34
CA LEU A 103 -8.48 28.61 3.22
C LEU A 103 -9.57 27.78 2.50
N ALA A 104 -10.62 28.43 1.99
CA ALA A 104 -11.69 27.80 1.20
C ALA A 104 -11.31 27.59 -0.27
N TYR A 105 -10.37 28.40 -0.79
CA TYR A 105 -9.87 28.35 -2.15
C TYR A 105 -8.51 29.06 -2.22
N LEU A 106 -7.74 28.78 -3.27
CA LEU A 106 -6.44 29.40 -3.51
C LEU A 106 -6.44 30.12 -4.85
N LYS A 107 -6.11 31.42 -4.85
CA LYS A 107 -5.90 32.20 -6.07
C LYS A 107 -4.42 32.36 -6.38
N SER A 108 -4.06 32.21 -7.65
CA SER A 108 -2.68 32.40 -8.12
C SER A 108 -2.12 33.79 -7.81
N GLU A 109 -2.97 34.83 -7.82
CA GLU A 109 -2.58 36.22 -7.53
C GLU A 109 -2.06 36.44 -6.10
N TRP A 110 -2.34 35.52 -5.17
CA TRP A 110 -1.86 35.61 -3.79
C TRP A 110 -0.46 35.04 -3.60
N LEU A 111 -0.01 34.16 -4.50
CA LEU A 111 1.21 33.38 -4.32
C LEU A 111 2.47 34.24 -4.18
N ASP A 112 2.53 35.36 -4.91
CA ASP A 112 3.68 36.30 -4.83
C ASP A 112 3.74 37.06 -3.50
N ALA A 113 2.64 37.15 -2.74
CA ALA A 113 2.58 37.82 -1.43
C ALA A 113 2.73 36.85 -0.24
N MET A 114 2.61 35.55 -0.49
CA MET A 114 2.76 34.51 0.53
C MET A 114 4.22 34.34 0.94
N LYS A 115 4.45 33.87 2.17
CA LYS A 115 5.78 33.90 2.80
C LYS A 115 6.24 32.50 3.21
N SER A 116 7.56 32.30 3.24
CA SER A 116 8.13 31.13 3.91
C SER A 116 8.11 31.34 5.41
N ASP A 117 7.80 30.28 6.16
CA ASP A 117 8.06 30.22 7.60
C ASP A 117 9.58 30.07 7.82
N PRO A 118 10.24 30.99 8.55
CA PRO A 118 11.69 30.92 8.79
C PRO A 118 12.12 29.66 9.57
N ASP A 119 11.23 29.05 10.35
CA ASP A 119 11.55 27.85 11.13
C ASP A 119 11.38 26.54 10.35
N ALA A 120 10.74 26.59 9.18
CA ALA A 120 10.55 25.46 8.28
C ALA A 120 11.87 25.04 7.60
N PHE A 121 11.92 23.80 7.12
CA PHE A 121 12.92 23.42 6.12
C PHE A 121 12.67 24.19 4.82
N GLN A 122 13.71 24.84 4.32
CA GLN A 122 13.70 25.70 3.15
C GLN A 122 14.12 24.91 1.91
N PHE A 123 13.39 25.12 0.82
CA PHE A 123 13.72 24.56 -0.48
C PHE A 123 15.15 24.95 -0.90
N GLU A 124 15.93 23.95 -1.31
CA GLU A 124 17.32 24.13 -1.74
C GLU A 124 17.46 23.92 -3.25
N ARG A 125 16.92 22.81 -3.76
CA ARG A 125 17.10 22.37 -5.15
C ARG A 125 16.10 21.27 -5.49
N TYR A 126 15.98 20.97 -6.78
CA TYR A 126 15.22 19.82 -7.25
C TYR A 126 16.02 18.95 -8.22
N GLU A 127 15.60 17.71 -8.36
CA GLU A 127 16.12 16.72 -9.31
C GLU A 127 14.95 16.05 -10.03
N THR A 128 15.10 15.78 -11.33
CA THR A 128 14.15 14.99 -12.10
C THR A 128 14.75 13.65 -12.51
N GLY A 129 13.91 12.65 -12.70
CA GLY A 129 14.33 11.31 -13.09
C GLY A 129 13.16 10.45 -13.56
N LYS A 130 13.33 9.13 -13.47
CA LYS A 130 12.29 8.14 -13.76
C LYS A 130 11.97 7.33 -12.50
N PRO A 131 10.78 6.71 -12.40
CA PRO A 131 10.50 5.73 -11.36
C PRO A 131 11.55 4.61 -11.36
N GLU A 132 11.89 4.16 -10.16
CA GLU A 132 12.86 3.08 -9.93
C GLU A 132 12.14 1.82 -9.42
N GLU A 133 12.78 0.65 -9.55
CA GLU A 133 12.22 -0.58 -9.00
C GLU A 133 12.07 -0.48 -7.48
N ARG A 134 10.84 -0.58 -6.99
CA ARG A 134 10.55 -0.55 -5.55
C ARG A 134 10.98 -1.84 -4.84
N MET A 135 11.07 -2.93 -5.60
CA MET A 135 11.61 -4.23 -5.19
C MET A 135 11.95 -5.04 -6.43
N VAL A 136 12.88 -5.99 -6.28
CA VAL A 136 13.18 -6.97 -7.32
C VAL A 136 12.00 -7.92 -7.48
N TRP A 137 11.56 -8.13 -8.71
CA TRP A 137 10.52 -9.10 -9.04
C TRP A 137 11.06 -10.14 -10.04
N LYS A 138 11.30 -11.35 -9.55
CA LYS A 138 11.68 -12.48 -10.40
C LYS A 138 10.44 -13.05 -11.09
N ARG A 139 10.24 -12.64 -12.35
CA ARG A 139 9.17 -13.11 -13.24
C ARG A 139 9.34 -14.59 -13.59
N SER A 140 8.90 -15.45 -12.68
CA SER A 140 9.04 -16.91 -12.78
C SER A 140 7.78 -17.61 -13.24
N ARG A 141 6.68 -16.87 -13.43
CA ARG A 141 5.34 -17.40 -13.71
C ARG A 141 4.66 -16.59 -14.81
N HIS A 142 3.60 -17.17 -15.36
CA HIS A 142 2.67 -16.42 -16.19
C HIS A 142 2.07 -15.28 -15.39
N SER A 143 2.14 -14.08 -15.95
CA SER A 143 1.63 -12.83 -15.41
C SER A 143 1.15 -11.97 -16.57
N ALA A 144 0.47 -10.87 -16.27
CA ALA A 144 0.24 -9.83 -17.27
C ALA A 144 1.59 -9.30 -17.81
N ASP A 145 1.61 -8.89 -19.08
CA ASP A 145 2.76 -8.22 -19.68
C ASP A 145 2.83 -6.75 -19.21
N SER A 146 3.36 -6.57 -18.00
CA SER A 146 3.49 -5.27 -17.35
C SER A 146 4.94 -4.77 -17.38
N SER A 147 5.11 -3.46 -17.55
CA SER A 147 6.40 -2.81 -17.33
C SER A 147 6.72 -2.77 -15.82
N TRP A 148 7.96 -3.09 -15.46
CA TRP A 148 8.48 -2.95 -14.10
C TRP A 148 9.93 -2.42 -14.19
N PRO A 149 10.26 -1.27 -13.59
CA PRO A 149 9.35 -0.38 -12.86
C PRO A 149 8.27 0.25 -13.77
N PRO A 150 7.18 0.80 -13.20
CA PRO A 150 6.17 1.52 -13.97
C PRO A 150 6.78 2.70 -14.75
N ALA A 151 6.32 2.93 -15.97
CA ALA A 151 6.71 4.12 -16.73
C ALA A 151 6.15 5.40 -16.09
N GLY A 152 6.92 6.48 -16.18
CA GLY A 152 6.56 7.77 -15.60
C GLY A 152 7.76 8.68 -15.38
N VAL A 153 7.58 9.69 -14.53
CA VAL A 153 8.62 10.64 -14.12
C VAL A 153 8.74 10.71 -12.61
N LYS A 154 9.94 11.07 -12.14
CA LYS A 154 10.27 11.32 -10.74
C LYS A 154 10.69 12.78 -10.56
N LEU A 155 10.23 13.41 -9.49
CA LEU A 155 10.69 14.73 -9.01
C LEU A 155 11.12 14.59 -7.56
N SER A 156 12.31 15.05 -7.21
CA SER A 156 12.79 15.11 -5.82
C SER A 156 13.09 16.55 -5.45
N LEU A 157 12.44 17.06 -4.40
CA LEU A 157 12.68 18.39 -3.84
C LEU A 157 13.52 18.25 -2.58
N TRP A 158 14.68 18.87 -2.55
CA TRP A 158 15.59 18.84 -1.41
C TRP A 158 15.44 20.10 -0.58
N PHE A 159 15.42 19.92 0.74
CA PHE A 159 15.25 20.97 1.71
C PHE A 159 16.33 20.91 2.79
N LYS A 160 16.68 22.09 3.31
CA LYS A 160 17.60 22.26 4.45
C LYS A 160 16.95 23.10 5.53
N SER A 161 17.26 22.82 6.79
CA SER A 161 16.79 23.64 7.90
C SER A 161 17.85 24.68 8.28
N PRO A 162 17.47 25.96 8.48
CA PRO A 162 18.37 26.93 9.10
C PRO A 162 18.65 26.58 10.57
N ASN A 163 17.72 25.87 11.23
CA ASN A 163 17.78 25.53 12.64
C ASN A 163 18.44 24.15 12.93
N LEU A 164 18.58 23.30 11.90
CA LEU A 164 19.17 21.96 12.01
C LEU A 164 20.27 21.77 10.94
N PRO A 165 21.44 22.43 11.08
CA PRO A 165 22.54 22.27 10.13
C PRO A 165 22.97 20.80 10.06
N GLY A 166 23.14 20.28 8.84
CA GLY A 166 23.51 18.89 8.59
C GLY A 166 22.32 17.92 8.47
N ILE A 167 21.09 18.36 8.71
CA ILE A 167 19.90 17.56 8.37
C ILE A 167 19.31 18.05 7.05
N ARG A 168 19.08 17.11 6.13
CA ARG A 168 18.41 17.35 4.85
C ARG A 168 17.17 16.48 4.74
N VAL A 169 16.13 17.03 4.15
CA VAL A 169 14.91 16.27 3.82
C VAL A 169 14.70 16.35 2.33
N ALA A 170 14.44 15.21 1.70
CA ALA A 170 13.93 15.16 0.34
C ALA A 170 12.45 14.77 0.37
N VAL A 171 11.63 15.48 -0.40
CA VAL A 171 10.25 15.10 -0.72
C VAL A 171 10.23 14.62 -2.16
N HIS A 172 9.83 13.37 -2.35
CA HIS A 172 9.84 12.70 -3.64
C HIS A 172 8.43 12.55 -4.17
N TYR A 173 8.28 12.74 -5.48
CA TYR A 173 7.07 12.46 -6.23
C TYR A 173 7.40 11.52 -7.38
N GLU A 174 6.52 10.57 -7.65
CA GLU A 174 6.44 9.90 -8.95
C GLU A 174 5.07 10.18 -9.56
N LEU A 175 5.02 10.41 -10.87
CA LEU A 175 3.79 10.47 -11.64
C LEU A 175 3.87 9.41 -12.74
N TYR A 176 2.87 8.55 -12.81
CA TYR A 176 2.88 7.39 -13.70
C TYR A 176 2.13 7.64 -15.01
N ASP A 177 2.56 6.98 -16.08
CA ASP A 177 1.90 7.09 -17.39
C ASP A 177 0.49 6.43 -17.36
N GLY A 178 -0.47 7.05 -18.05
CA GLY A 178 -1.78 6.44 -18.35
C GLY A 178 -2.71 6.16 -17.15
N VAL A 179 -2.38 6.65 -15.95
CA VAL A 179 -3.20 6.53 -14.73
C VAL A 179 -3.09 7.84 -13.91
N PRO A 180 -4.18 8.45 -13.41
CA PRO A 180 -4.14 9.65 -12.57
C PRO A 180 -3.61 9.36 -11.15
N LEU A 181 -2.35 8.94 -11.07
CA LEU A 181 -1.73 8.35 -9.88
C LEU A 181 -0.40 9.03 -9.59
N ILE A 182 -0.32 9.63 -8.41
CA ILE A 182 0.91 10.24 -7.86
C ILE A 182 1.40 9.38 -6.71
N ALA A 183 2.70 9.07 -6.66
CA ALA A 183 3.32 8.57 -5.43
C ALA A 183 4.06 9.70 -4.72
N LYS A 184 4.06 9.70 -3.38
CA LYS A 184 4.83 10.63 -2.56
C LYS A 184 5.46 9.94 -1.35
N TRP A 185 6.71 10.30 -1.04
CA TRP A 185 7.40 9.87 0.18
C TRP A 185 8.48 10.88 0.58
N ILE A 186 9.07 10.69 1.77
CA ILE A 186 10.19 11.50 2.24
C ILE A 186 11.43 10.66 2.49
N THR A 187 12.59 11.30 2.32
CA THR A 187 13.88 10.81 2.79
C THR A 187 14.47 11.82 3.77
N VAL A 188 14.80 11.39 4.99
CA VAL A 188 15.52 12.22 5.98
C VAL A 188 16.98 11.76 6.00
N ARG A 189 17.91 12.66 5.68
CA ARG A 189 19.35 12.40 5.66
C ARG A 189 20.03 13.11 6.82
N ASN A 190 20.79 12.34 7.60
CA ASN A 190 21.59 12.84 8.70
C ASN A 190 23.06 12.97 8.29
N ASP A 191 23.50 14.17 7.94
CA ASP A 191 24.91 14.50 7.71
C ASP A 191 25.57 15.16 8.94
N THR A 192 24.95 15.05 10.11
CA THR A 192 25.56 15.51 11.37
C THR A 192 26.55 14.47 11.91
N GLY A 193 27.33 14.85 12.92
CA GLY A 193 28.28 13.95 13.60
C GLY A 193 27.66 13.06 14.68
N ARG A 194 26.33 13.05 14.86
CA ARG A 194 25.63 12.27 15.91
C ARG A 194 24.34 11.64 15.39
N PRO A 195 23.86 10.53 16.00
CA PRO A 195 22.53 10.01 15.69
C PRO A 195 21.44 11.05 15.93
N VAL A 196 20.39 11.01 15.11
CA VAL A 196 19.18 11.83 15.27
C VAL A 196 17.97 10.91 15.26
N ARG A 197 17.01 11.16 16.15
CA ARG A 197 15.79 10.36 16.25
C ARG A 197 14.65 11.01 15.47
N LEU A 198 14.11 10.30 14.49
CA LEU A 198 12.86 10.64 13.82
C LEU A 198 11.70 10.03 14.61
N ASN A 199 11.09 10.84 15.48
CA ASN A 199 9.99 10.40 16.34
C ASN A 199 8.73 10.11 15.50
N ARG A 200 8.35 11.03 14.62
CA ARG A 200 7.13 10.99 13.81
C ARG A 200 7.35 11.65 12.45
N PHE A 201 6.52 11.30 11.48
CA PHE A 201 6.42 12.04 10.23
C PHE A 201 5.00 12.03 9.67
N LYS A 202 4.70 13.05 8.85
CA LYS A 202 3.62 13.09 7.87
C LYS A 202 4.26 13.22 6.51
N SER A 203 4.10 12.22 5.64
CA SER A 203 4.69 12.22 4.30
C SER A 203 3.84 13.00 3.29
N GLU A 204 2.56 13.19 3.59
CA GLU A 204 1.65 14.05 2.83
C GLU A 204 0.71 14.79 3.77
N VAL A 205 0.45 16.06 3.43
CA VAL A 205 -0.55 16.93 4.05
C VAL A 205 -1.25 17.71 2.92
N LEU A 206 -2.50 17.39 2.62
CA LEU A 206 -3.28 18.11 1.58
C LEU A 206 -4.54 18.73 2.17
N ARG A 207 -4.75 20.01 1.88
CA ARG A 207 -6.02 20.71 2.14
C ARG A 207 -6.85 20.68 0.88
N VAL A 208 -7.80 19.76 0.84
CA VAL A 208 -8.62 19.52 -0.34
C VAL A 208 -9.99 20.20 -0.22
N VAL A 209 -10.61 20.48 -1.37
CA VAL A 209 -11.95 21.05 -1.44
C VAL A 209 -12.95 20.12 -0.75
N GLU A 210 -13.89 20.72 -0.01
CA GLU A 210 -14.98 19.97 0.62
C GLU A 210 -15.85 19.31 -0.44
N THR A 211 -16.21 18.05 -0.22
CA THR A 211 -17.09 17.32 -1.15
C THR A 211 -18.55 17.73 -1.02
N GLU A 212 -18.95 18.17 0.16
CA GLU A 212 -20.33 18.52 0.47
C GLU A 212 -20.41 19.76 1.36
N SER A 213 -21.51 20.49 1.23
CA SER A 213 -21.81 21.68 2.02
C SER A 213 -22.82 21.34 3.11
N HIS A 214 -22.40 20.54 4.10
CA HIS A 214 -23.24 20.06 5.18
C HIS A 214 -23.13 20.96 6.42
N VAL A 215 -24.25 21.54 6.88
CA VAL A 215 -24.27 22.52 7.99
C VAL A 215 -24.24 21.85 9.36
N ASP A 216 -25.04 20.79 9.53
CA ASP A 216 -25.35 20.14 10.80
C ASP A 216 -24.28 19.12 11.24
N PRO A 217 -24.30 18.62 12.48
CA PRO A 217 -23.46 17.50 12.89
C PRO A 217 -23.74 16.27 12.01
N SER A 218 -22.69 15.68 11.43
CA SER A 218 -22.79 14.42 10.68
C SER A 218 -21.81 13.37 11.21
N ILE A 219 -22.28 12.12 11.22
CA ILE A 219 -21.48 10.92 11.49
C ILE A 219 -21.00 10.24 10.20
N GLU A 220 -21.59 10.59 9.06
CA GLU A 220 -21.26 10.06 7.74
C GLU A 220 -20.86 11.21 6.82
N TRP A 221 -19.69 11.09 6.20
CA TRP A 221 -19.14 12.10 5.31
C TRP A 221 -18.77 11.49 3.98
N ILE A 222 -19.09 12.19 2.90
CA ILE A 222 -18.57 11.83 1.57
C ILE A 222 -17.13 12.31 1.51
N LYS A 223 -16.22 11.36 1.29
CA LYS A 223 -14.79 11.67 1.14
C LYS A 223 -14.52 12.26 -0.25
N PRO A 224 -13.49 13.10 -0.38
CA PRO A 224 -12.98 13.55 -1.69
C PRO A 224 -12.71 12.38 -2.64
N LYS A 225 -12.83 12.60 -3.96
CA LYS A 225 -12.54 11.64 -5.04
C LYS A 225 -11.05 11.29 -5.16
N LEU A 226 -10.48 10.81 -4.06
CA LEU A 226 -9.08 10.50 -3.91
C LEU A 226 -8.95 9.22 -3.08
N THR A 227 -8.55 8.13 -3.74
CA THR A 227 -8.12 6.93 -3.01
C THR A 227 -6.63 7.04 -2.73
N VAL A 228 -6.27 6.98 -1.45
CA VAL A 228 -4.87 6.98 -1.02
C VAL A 228 -4.56 5.62 -0.40
N VAL A 229 -3.52 4.94 -0.86
CA VAL A 229 -3.01 3.69 -0.26
C VAL A 229 -1.51 3.80 0.00
N THR A 230 -0.95 2.95 0.86
CA THR A 230 0.49 2.97 1.15
C THR A 230 1.11 1.59 1.06
N ASP A 231 2.42 1.53 0.84
CA ASP A 231 3.20 0.29 1.02
C ASP A 231 3.53 -0.01 2.50
N TYR A 232 2.71 0.52 3.42
CA TYR A 232 2.66 0.24 4.86
C TYR A 232 1.23 -0.19 5.23
N SER A 233 0.80 -1.33 4.69
CA SER A 233 -0.57 -1.86 4.80
C SER A 233 -0.60 -3.17 5.59
N PHE A 234 -1.53 -3.30 6.53
CA PHE A 234 -1.73 -4.49 7.38
C PHE A 234 -3.07 -4.46 8.12
N GLY A 235 -3.49 -5.62 8.62
CA GLY A 235 -4.65 -5.74 9.49
C GLY A 235 -5.97 -5.81 8.73
N GLY A 236 -5.95 -6.34 7.50
CA GLY A 236 -7.14 -6.87 6.85
C GLY A 236 -7.06 -7.05 5.32
N MET A 237 -7.94 -7.92 4.81
CA MET A 237 -7.97 -8.31 3.38
C MET A 237 -8.56 -7.24 2.44
N SER A 238 -9.05 -6.10 2.93
CA SER A 238 -9.60 -5.02 2.09
C SER A 238 -8.77 -3.75 2.23
N ILE A 239 -8.86 -2.84 1.25
CA ILE A 239 -8.17 -1.55 1.33
C ILE A 239 -8.63 -0.79 2.57
N THR A 240 -9.93 -0.78 2.86
CA THR A 240 -10.51 -0.07 4.00
C THR A 240 -9.97 -0.57 5.34
N SER A 241 -9.75 -1.88 5.52
CA SER A 241 -9.25 -2.43 6.77
C SER A 241 -7.72 -2.40 6.88
N SER A 242 -6.99 -2.48 5.76
CA SER A 242 -5.53 -2.48 5.75
C SER A 242 -4.89 -1.09 5.74
N ASN A 243 -5.63 -0.07 5.31
CA ASN A 243 -5.11 1.28 5.20
C ASN A 243 -5.09 1.98 6.56
N ARG A 244 -3.98 1.82 7.29
CA ARG A 244 -3.81 2.36 8.65
C ARG A 244 -3.15 3.74 8.68
N THR A 245 -2.63 4.21 7.55
CA THR A 245 -1.75 5.40 7.50
C THR A 245 -2.41 6.63 6.92
N VAL A 246 -3.63 6.51 6.40
CA VAL A 246 -4.36 7.58 5.73
C VAL A 246 -5.45 8.12 6.65
N PHE A 247 -5.33 9.39 7.01
CA PHE A 247 -6.25 10.07 7.90
C PHE A 247 -6.92 11.22 7.16
N TRP A 248 -8.25 11.18 7.12
CA TRP A 248 -9.08 12.28 6.66
C TRP A 248 -9.58 13.02 7.91
N GLU A 249 -8.94 14.14 8.20
CA GLU A 249 -9.10 14.92 9.43
C GLU A 249 -9.92 16.20 9.16
N SER A 250 -10.41 16.78 10.24
CA SER A 250 -10.91 18.15 10.25
C SER A 250 -9.75 19.14 10.14
N ASP A 251 -9.93 20.23 9.40
CA ASP A 251 -8.92 21.30 9.32
C ASP A 251 -9.21 22.40 10.36
N PRO A 252 -8.49 22.44 11.49
CA PRO A 252 -8.76 23.42 12.54
C PRO A 252 -8.50 24.87 12.11
N GLU A 253 -7.72 25.12 11.05
CA GLU A 253 -7.50 26.48 10.55
C GLU A 253 -8.60 26.94 9.59
N TYR A 254 -9.36 26.02 9.01
CA TYR A 254 -10.40 26.32 8.03
C TYR A 254 -11.73 26.69 8.70
N LYS A 255 -11.80 27.94 9.18
CA LYS A 255 -12.93 28.46 9.97
C LYS A 255 -14.16 28.88 9.16
N THR A 256 -14.05 28.92 7.83
CA THR A 256 -15.14 29.37 6.94
C THR A 256 -15.85 28.23 6.22
N GLN A 257 -15.59 26.98 6.62
CA GLN A 257 -16.34 25.82 6.13
C GLN A 257 -17.81 25.89 6.58
N VAL A 258 -18.68 25.19 5.85
CA VAL A 258 -20.14 25.24 6.06
C VAL A 258 -20.56 24.54 7.36
N ASN A 259 -19.86 23.48 7.74
CA ASN A 259 -20.18 22.71 8.94
C ASN A 259 -19.86 23.52 10.22
N TYR A 260 -20.87 23.79 11.06
CA TYR A 260 -20.67 24.59 12.29
C TYR A 260 -19.74 23.93 13.31
N GLU A 261 -19.63 22.59 13.31
CA GLU A 261 -18.69 21.87 14.18
C GLU A 261 -17.25 21.89 13.64
N LEU A 262 -17.05 22.40 12.43
CA LEU A 262 -15.79 22.41 11.69
C LEU A 262 -15.21 21.02 11.43
N LYS A 263 -16.07 20.02 11.21
CA LYS A 263 -15.70 18.60 11.12
C LYS A 263 -15.62 18.03 9.70
N SER A 264 -15.85 18.83 8.65
CA SER A 264 -15.72 18.36 7.26
C SER A 264 -14.34 17.70 7.04
N PRO A 265 -14.27 16.45 6.53
CA PRO A 265 -13.00 15.74 6.34
C PRO A 265 -12.23 16.25 5.11
N CYS A 266 -11.64 17.43 5.25
CA CYS A 266 -11.02 18.18 4.16
C CYS A 266 -9.51 18.42 4.36
N LEU A 267 -8.91 17.73 5.34
CA LEU A 267 -7.46 17.65 5.55
C LEU A 267 -7.01 16.19 5.44
N LEU A 268 -6.25 15.88 4.39
CA LEU A 268 -5.56 14.60 4.28
C LEU A 268 -4.24 14.67 5.05
N GLU A 269 -4.01 13.71 5.93
CA GLU A 269 -2.68 13.42 6.50
C GLU A 269 -2.29 11.98 6.21
N VAL A 270 -1.07 11.76 5.69
CA VAL A 270 -0.52 10.41 5.54
C VAL A 270 0.65 10.23 6.50
N ARG A 271 0.48 9.38 7.51
CA ARG A 271 1.42 9.19 8.63
C ARG A 271 1.30 7.79 9.25
N PRO A 272 2.34 7.26 9.92
CA PRO A 272 2.20 6.06 10.74
C PRO A 272 1.17 6.29 11.87
N PRO A 273 0.37 5.27 12.26
CA PRO A 273 -0.43 5.33 13.49
C PRO A 273 0.43 5.59 14.73
N VAL A 274 1.59 4.93 14.78
CA VAL A 274 2.58 5.01 15.86
C VAL A 274 3.97 5.05 15.22
N GLY A 275 4.89 5.83 15.80
CA GLY A 275 6.27 5.92 15.35
C GLY A 275 6.48 6.81 14.12
N PRO A 276 7.55 6.57 13.34
CA PRO A 276 8.39 5.36 13.32
C PRO A 276 9.38 5.27 14.49
N ASP A 277 9.60 6.41 15.17
CA ASP A 277 10.51 6.54 16.29
C ASP A 277 11.92 5.98 16.03
N ALA A 278 12.40 6.17 14.79
CA ALA A 278 13.60 5.58 14.22
C ALA A 278 14.86 6.39 14.53
N GLU A 279 15.97 5.71 14.79
CA GLU A 279 17.29 6.34 14.91
C GLU A 279 17.97 6.39 13.53
N ILE A 280 18.50 7.55 13.17
CA ILE A 280 19.22 7.78 11.92
C ILE A 280 20.67 8.10 12.28
N ASP A 281 21.56 7.15 12.02
CA ASP A 281 22.99 7.29 12.29
C ASP A 281 23.67 8.36 11.41
N PRO A 282 24.85 8.88 11.82
CA PRO A 282 25.67 9.77 11.00
C PRO A 282 25.93 9.21 9.60
N GLY A 283 25.69 10.03 8.58
CA GLY A 283 25.83 9.68 7.16
C GLY A 283 24.76 8.74 6.61
N LYS A 284 23.73 8.40 7.39
CA LYS A 284 22.62 7.53 6.96
C LYS A 284 21.37 8.32 6.60
N SER A 285 20.43 7.60 5.98
CA SER A 285 19.14 8.10 5.57
C SER A 285 18.03 7.17 6.05
N PHE A 286 16.86 7.77 6.28
CA PHE A 286 15.60 7.08 6.51
C PHE A 286 14.64 7.41 5.37
N ASP A 287 14.04 6.38 4.78
CA ASP A 287 12.95 6.51 3.81
C ASP A 287 11.62 6.16 4.48
N SER A 288 10.61 7.01 4.29
CA SER A 288 9.24 6.68 4.70
C SER A 288 8.64 5.59 3.79
N PHE A 289 7.44 5.12 4.14
CA PHE A 289 6.60 4.42 3.17
C PHE A 289 6.21 5.38 2.03
N ARG A 290 5.77 4.83 0.90
CA ARG A 290 5.18 5.58 -0.21
C ARG A 290 3.68 5.67 -0.04
N ALA A 291 3.14 6.89 -0.15
CA ALA A 291 1.73 7.15 -0.36
C ALA A 291 1.44 7.15 -1.86
N PHE A 292 0.36 6.51 -2.29
CA PHE A 292 -0.11 6.47 -3.67
C PHE A 292 -1.50 7.11 -3.72
N GLU A 293 -1.58 8.26 -4.36
CA GLU A 293 -2.74 9.14 -4.50
C GLU A 293 -3.39 8.93 -5.87
N LEU A 294 -4.46 8.15 -5.92
CA LEU A 294 -5.26 7.90 -7.12
C LEU A 294 -6.45 8.85 -7.17
N SER A 295 -6.40 9.82 -8.09
CA SER A 295 -7.52 10.77 -8.32
C SER A 295 -8.60 10.11 -9.16
N HIS A 296 -9.84 10.18 -8.70
CA HIS A 296 -11.01 9.68 -9.43
C HIS A 296 -11.74 10.82 -10.13
N ASP A 297 -12.21 10.57 -11.34
CA ASP A 297 -13.00 11.51 -12.12
C ASP A 297 -14.48 11.53 -11.69
N ASP A 298 -15.00 10.41 -11.18
CA ASP A 298 -16.40 10.24 -10.73
C ASP A 298 -16.49 9.56 -9.33
N TYR A 299 -17.68 9.61 -8.70
CA TYR A 299 -18.07 8.83 -7.53
C TYR A 299 -18.64 7.45 -7.86
N ASP A 300 -18.87 7.13 -9.14
CA ASP A 300 -19.34 5.81 -9.55
C ASP A 300 -18.45 4.68 -9.02
N ARG A 301 -19.06 3.73 -8.31
CA ARG A 301 -18.37 2.63 -7.61
C ARG A 301 -17.59 1.74 -8.58
N GLU A 302 -18.15 1.42 -9.75
CA GLU A 302 -17.50 0.55 -10.72
C GLU A 302 -16.29 1.26 -11.34
N ARG A 303 -16.46 2.54 -11.68
CA ARG A 303 -15.40 3.38 -12.24
C ARG A 303 -14.22 3.52 -11.28
N GLN A 304 -14.48 3.84 -10.01
CA GLN A 304 -13.43 3.87 -8.99
C GLN A 304 -12.79 2.50 -8.77
N GLY A 305 -13.59 1.43 -8.80
CA GLY A 305 -13.12 0.06 -8.71
C GLY A 305 -12.19 -0.34 -9.86
N LEU A 306 -12.52 0.03 -11.11
CA LEU A 306 -11.66 -0.16 -12.28
C LEU A 306 -10.34 0.62 -12.15
N ALA A 307 -10.39 1.86 -11.66
CA ALA A 307 -9.22 2.68 -11.40
C ALA A 307 -8.28 2.03 -10.36
N ILE A 308 -8.83 1.56 -9.24
CA ILE A 308 -8.07 0.86 -8.18
C ILE A 308 -7.43 -0.42 -8.72
N ARG A 309 -8.17 -1.21 -9.51
CA ARG A 309 -7.65 -2.42 -10.14
C ARG A 309 -6.51 -2.12 -11.12
N LYS A 310 -6.63 -1.05 -11.92
CA LYS A 310 -5.57 -0.58 -12.83
C LYS A 310 -4.33 -0.14 -12.04
N MET A 311 -4.50 0.59 -10.93
CA MET A 311 -3.42 0.96 -10.02
C MET A 311 -2.67 -0.27 -9.48
N PHE A 312 -3.36 -1.31 -9.00
CA PHE A 312 -2.69 -2.51 -8.49
C PHE A 312 -1.93 -3.29 -9.58
N ARG A 313 -2.48 -3.43 -10.79
CA ARG A 313 -1.75 -4.06 -11.91
C ARG A 313 -0.47 -3.32 -12.26
N LEU A 314 -0.49 -1.98 -12.15
CA LEU A 314 0.67 -1.13 -12.39
C LEU A 314 1.70 -1.24 -11.26
N LEU A 315 1.27 -1.09 -10.00
CA LEU A 315 2.17 -0.97 -8.85
C LEU A 315 2.63 -2.31 -8.27
N ALA A 316 1.85 -3.37 -8.45
CA ALA A 316 2.12 -4.71 -7.92
C ALA A 316 1.85 -5.77 -9.01
N PRO A 317 2.60 -5.76 -10.13
CA PRO A 317 2.34 -6.64 -11.27
C PRO A 317 2.46 -8.14 -10.94
N TRP A 318 3.21 -8.51 -9.90
CA TRP A 318 3.25 -9.88 -9.38
C TRP A 318 1.89 -10.39 -8.87
N SER A 319 0.95 -9.50 -8.51
CA SER A 319 -0.41 -9.91 -8.14
C SER A 319 -1.24 -10.44 -9.32
N THR A 320 -0.71 -10.35 -10.55
CA THR A 320 -1.31 -10.94 -11.75
C THR A 320 -0.82 -12.37 -12.03
N GLU A 321 0.16 -12.86 -11.26
CA GLU A 321 0.50 -14.28 -11.24
C GLU A 321 -0.63 -15.04 -10.54
N ASN A 322 -1.33 -15.94 -11.24
CA ASN A 322 -2.50 -16.63 -10.69
C ASN A 322 -2.50 -18.13 -11.00
N PRO A 323 -1.61 -18.91 -10.37
CA PRO A 323 -1.53 -20.34 -10.63
C PRO A 323 -2.69 -21.10 -9.96
N ILE A 324 -3.07 -22.23 -10.54
CA ILE A 324 -4.03 -23.18 -9.97
C ILE A 324 -3.32 -24.05 -8.92
N MET A 325 -3.84 -24.07 -7.69
CA MET A 325 -3.16 -24.69 -6.55
C MET A 325 -3.98 -25.82 -5.93
N LEU A 326 -3.30 -26.92 -5.57
CA LEU A 326 -3.85 -28.00 -4.75
C LEU A 326 -3.38 -27.85 -3.30
N HIS A 327 -4.32 -27.84 -2.35
CA HIS A 327 -3.99 -27.95 -0.92
C HIS A 327 -3.93 -29.42 -0.50
N LEU A 328 -2.76 -29.86 -0.02
CA LEU A 328 -2.52 -31.22 0.44
C LEU A 328 -2.35 -31.27 1.95
N THR A 329 -3.18 -32.07 2.63
CA THR A 329 -3.21 -32.17 4.10
C THR A 329 -2.40 -33.35 4.65
N SER A 330 -1.37 -33.79 3.94
CA SER A 330 -0.49 -34.91 4.35
C SER A 330 0.97 -34.67 4.00
N THR A 331 1.85 -35.26 4.81
CA THR A 331 3.30 -35.35 4.55
C THR A 331 3.79 -36.80 4.47
N ASP A 332 2.87 -37.77 4.37
CA ASP A 332 3.21 -39.18 4.13
C ASP A 332 3.65 -39.35 2.66
N PRO A 333 4.88 -39.85 2.38
CA PRO A 333 5.34 -40.11 1.02
C PRO A 333 4.36 -40.96 0.19
N LYS A 334 3.63 -41.90 0.81
CA LYS A 334 2.63 -42.74 0.12
C LYS A 334 1.42 -41.97 -0.39
N ILE A 335 1.19 -40.76 0.14
CA ILE A 335 0.11 -39.85 -0.28
C ILE A 335 0.69 -38.72 -1.14
N VAL A 336 1.84 -38.17 -0.76
CA VAL A 336 2.45 -37.01 -1.43
C VAL A 336 2.81 -37.34 -2.87
N TYR A 337 3.48 -38.46 -3.15
CA TYR A 337 3.89 -38.79 -4.52
C TYR A 337 2.69 -39.01 -5.45
N PRO A 338 1.66 -39.81 -5.10
CA PRO A 338 0.46 -39.91 -5.91
C PRO A 338 -0.30 -38.59 -6.08
N ALA A 339 -0.35 -37.74 -5.04
CA ALA A 339 -0.99 -36.43 -5.13
C ALA A 339 -0.25 -35.51 -6.11
N ILE A 340 1.08 -35.58 -6.17
CA ILE A 340 1.89 -34.86 -7.16
C ILE A 340 1.56 -35.34 -8.58
N ASP A 341 1.47 -36.65 -8.79
CA ASP A 341 1.10 -37.21 -10.10
C ASP A 341 -0.31 -36.76 -10.53
N GLN A 342 -1.30 -36.90 -9.65
CA GLN A 342 -2.68 -36.48 -9.93
C GLN A 342 -2.79 -34.97 -10.16
N ALA A 343 -2.03 -34.16 -9.42
CA ALA A 343 -2.03 -32.71 -9.62
C ALA A 343 -1.53 -32.36 -11.03
N ALA A 344 -0.47 -33.01 -11.50
CA ALA A 344 0.07 -32.80 -12.84
C ALA A 344 -0.92 -33.28 -13.92
N GLU A 345 -1.54 -34.44 -13.74
CA GLU A 345 -2.54 -34.98 -14.67
C GLU A 345 -3.80 -34.08 -14.77
N CYS A 346 -4.21 -33.47 -13.67
CA CYS A 346 -5.36 -32.57 -13.61
C CYS A 346 -5.05 -31.11 -14.04
N GLY A 347 -3.80 -30.79 -14.36
CA GLY A 347 -3.40 -29.45 -14.80
C GLY A 347 -3.26 -28.41 -13.67
N PHE A 348 -3.04 -28.84 -12.43
CA PHE A 348 -2.59 -27.93 -11.39
C PHE A 348 -1.18 -27.41 -11.72
N GLU A 349 -0.83 -26.24 -11.19
CA GLU A 349 0.49 -25.63 -11.40
C GLU A 349 1.32 -25.65 -10.11
N MET A 350 0.68 -25.70 -8.94
CA MET A 350 1.36 -25.73 -7.65
C MET A 350 0.65 -26.60 -6.62
N ILE A 351 1.41 -27.10 -5.64
CA ILE A 351 0.89 -27.79 -4.47
C ILE A 351 1.33 -27.06 -3.20
N ILE A 352 0.39 -26.88 -2.29
CA ILE A 352 0.61 -26.35 -0.93
C ILE A 352 0.47 -27.51 0.04
N ILE A 353 1.54 -27.83 0.77
CA ILE A 353 1.45 -28.69 1.94
C ILE A 353 0.77 -27.87 3.05
N SER A 354 -0.53 -28.11 3.22
CA SER A 354 -1.48 -27.23 3.90
C SER A 354 -1.55 -27.48 5.41
N PHE A 355 -2.33 -26.66 6.11
CA PHE A 355 -2.71 -26.86 7.50
C PHE A 355 -3.23 -28.29 7.76
N GLY A 356 -2.94 -28.84 8.94
CA GLY A 356 -3.31 -30.21 9.34
C GLY A 356 -2.35 -31.31 8.85
N SER A 357 -1.40 -31.00 7.95
CA SER A 357 -0.46 -31.99 7.38
C SER A 357 0.71 -32.39 8.30
N ARG A 358 0.83 -31.74 9.47
CA ARG A 358 2.00 -31.80 10.38
C ARG A 358 3.31 -31.26 9.76
N PHE A 359 3.21 -30.54 8.66
CA PHE A 359 4.33 -29.82 8.07
C PHE A 359 4.85 -28.73 9.00
N ASN A 360 6.17 -28.61 9.11
CA ASN A 360 6.83 -27.60 9.95
C ASN A 360 8.08 -27.06 9.25
N MET A 361 8.02 -25.80 8.80
CA MET A 361 9.17 -25.10 8.19
C MET A 361 10.17 -24.53 9.20
N GLU A 362 9.81 -24.48 10.49
CA GLU A 362 10.72 -24.02 11.55
C GLU A 362 11.74 -25.10 11.95
N ASP A 363 11.45 -26.38 11.64
CA ASP A 363 12.38 -27.50 11.75
C ASP A 363 13.34 -27.51 10.54
N VAL A 364 14.52 -26.95 10.74
CA VAL A 364 15.60 -26.87 9.75
C VAL A 364 16.66 -27.95 9.92
N SER A 365 16.28 -29.11 10.50
CA SER A 365 17.15 -30.28 10.57
C SER A 365 17.41 -30.87 9.18
N GLU A 366 18.58 -31.49 9.00
CA GLU A 366 18.97 -32.10 7.72
C GLU A 366 17.95 -33.14 7.23
N ALA A 367 17.40 -33.94 8.15
CA ALA A 367 16.41 -34.96 7.83
C ALA A 367 15.12 -34.34 7.30
N ASN A 368 14.61 -33.27 7.94
CA ASN A 368 13.38 -32.61 7.51
C ASN A 368 13.57 -31.90 6.16
N ILE A 369 14.68 -31.17 6.00
CA ILE A 369 15.02 -30.50 4.75
C ILE A 369 15.19 -31.52 3.61
N LYS A 370 15.90 -32.64 3.84
CA LYS A 370 16.07 -33.69 2.84
C LYS A 370 14.71 -34.25 2.38
N LYS A 371 13.83 -34.59 3.32
CA LYS A 371 12.48 -35.11 3.00
C LYS A 371 11.71 -34.16 2.08
N PHE A 372 11.66 -32.87 2.40
CA PHE A 372 10.88 -31.91 1.61
C PHE A 372 11.57 -31.50 0.32
N ARG A 373 12.91 -31.55 0.26
CA ARG A 373 13.66 -31.41 -0.99
C ARG A 373 13.34 -32.54 -1.97
N GLU A 374 13.28 -33.79 -1.51
CA GLU A 374 12.89 -34.93 -2.36
C GLU A 374 11.47 -34.75 -2.94
N PHE A 375 10.51 -34.30 -2.12
CA PHE A 375 9.17 -33.95 -2.63
C PHE A 375 9.20 -32.81 -3.65
N ARG A 376 10.01 -31.77 -3.39
CA ARG A 376 10.14 -30.63 -4.30
C ARG A 376 10.76 -31.02 -5.63
N GLU A 377 11.81 -31.84 -5.61
CA GLU A 377 12.48 -32.37 -6.80
C GLU A 377 11.52 -33.24 -7.62
N TYR A 378 10.73 -34.10 -6.99
CA TYR A 378 9.71 -34.89 -7.69
C TYR A 378 8.63 -34.02 -8.31
N ALA A 379 8.08 -33.05 -7.56
CA ALA A 379 7.12 -32.08 -8.11
C ALA A 379 7.71 -31.30 -9.29
N ASN A 380 8.99 -30.91 -9.22
CA ASN A 380 9.67 -30.25 -10.33
C ASN A 380 9.77 -31.13 -11.58
N SER A 381 10.04 -32.43 -11.41
CA SER A 381 10.08 -33.40 -12.51
C SER A 381 8.73 -33.53 -13.25
N LYS A 382 7.64 -33.14 -12.58
CA LYS A 382 6.27 -33.11 -13.12
C LYS A 382 5.82 -31.72 -13.57
N GLY A 383 6.71 -30.72 -13.55
CA GLY A 383 6.40 -29.34 -13.94
C GLY A 383 5.62 -28.53 -12.88
N LEU A 384 5.52 -29.03 -11.65
CA LEU A 384 4.76 -28.39 -10.57
C LEU A 384 5.66 -27.55 -9.64
N GLY A 385 5.09 -26.45 -9.14
CA GLY A 385 5.59 -25.78 -7.95
C GLY A 385 5.22 -26.53 -6.66
N LEU A 386 6.04 -26.39 -5.62
CA LEU A 386 5.75 -26.94 -4.30
C LEU A 386 6.10 -25.92 -3.23
N GLY A 387 5.19 -25.79 -2.27
CA GLY A 387 5.32 -24.93 -1.10
C GLY A 387 4.59 -25.50 0.09
N GLY A 388 4.44 -24.69 1.14
CA GLY A 388 3.63 -25.09 2.26
C GLY A 388 3.20 -23.96 3.17
N TYR A 389 2.45 -24.36 4.19
CA TYR A 389 1.83 -23.52 5.19
C TYR A 389 2.78 -23.18 6.34
N SER A 390 2.78 -21.92 6.77
CA SER A 390 3.31 -21.53 8.07
C SER A 390 2.42 -20.50 8.73
N LEU A 391 2.07 -20.75 9.99
CA LEU A 391 1.36 -19.82 10.86
C LEU A 391 2.39 -18.93 11.58
N LEU A 392 2.42 -17.64 11.27
CA LEU A 392 3.33 -16.70 11.90
C LEU A 392 2.79 -16.22 13.26
N THR A 393 1.71 -15.44 13.23
CA THR A 393 1.01 -14.87 14.38
C THR A 393 -0.29 -15.64 14.69
N SER A 394 -1.19 -15.09 15.52
CA SER A 394 -2.40 -15.77 16.00
C SER A 394 -2.13 -17.05 16.82
N ARG A 395 -0.96 -17.09 17.46
CA ARG A 395 -0.56 -18.16 18.38
C ARG A 395 0.27 -17.58 19.53
N LYS A 396 0.32 -18.32 20.63
CA LYS A 396 1.19 -18.02 21.78
C LYS A 396 2.52 -18.75 21.60
N ILE A 397 3.63 -18.06 21.78
CA ILE A 397 4.97 -18.67 21.84
C ILE A 397 5.43 -18.77 23.29
N SER A 398 5.62 -17.64 23.96
CA SER A 398 6.12 -17.59 25.33
C SER A 398 5.83 -16.23 25.96
N GLU A 399 5.97 -16.10 27.30
CA GLU A 399 5.92 -14.79 27.95
C GLU A 399 7.12 -13.90 27.58
N GLU A 400 8.22 -14.51 27.15
CA GLU A 400 9.44 -13.81 26.74
C GLU A 400 9.34 -13.24 25.32
N ASP A 401 8.66 -13.94 24.41
CA ASP A 401 8.69 -13.64 22.98
C ASP A 401 7.41 -12.98 22.44
N ASP A 402 6.28 -13.12 23.14
CA ASP A 402 5.01 -12.55 22.73
C ASP A 402 4.95 -11.03 22.92
N VAL A 403 4.09 -10.36 22.14
CA VAL A 403 3.87 -8.92 22.26
C VAL A 403 3.41 -8.55 23.67
N ILE A 404 4.02 -7.50 24.25
CA ILE A 404 3.61 -6.96 25.54
C ILE A 404 2.54 -5.88 25.29
N ASN A 405 1.35 -6.10 25.85
CA ASN A 405 0.25 -5.17 25.71
C ASN A 405 0.54 -3.88 26.48
N PRO A 406 0.50 -2.70 25.83
CA PRO A 406 0.83 -1.43 26.47
C PRO A 406 -0.12 -1.03 27.61
N LYS A 407 -1.35 -1.59 27.64
CA LYS A 407 -2.34 -1.28 28.69
C LYS A 407 -2.15 -2.13 29.94
N THR A 408 -1.67 -3.37 29.80
CA THR A 408 -1.59 -4.32 30.91
C THR A 408 -0.16 -4.61 31.36
N GLY A 409 0.85 -4.29 30.54
CA GLY A 409 2.25 -4.64 30.79
C GLY A 409 2.54 -6.15 30.72
N LYS A 410 1.61 -6.94 30.17
CA LYS A 410 1.71 -8.40 30.05
C LYS A 410 1.36 -8.86 28.63
N THR A 411 1.67 -10.11 28.32
CA THR A 411 1.23 -10.76 27.08
C THR A 411 -0.29 -10.87 26.99
N GLY A 412 -0.81 -10.95 25.76
CA GLY A 412 -2.23 -11.13 25.46
C GLY A 412 -2.97 -9.84 25.13
N GLY A 413 -4.18 -9.95 24.58
CA GLY A 413 -4.91 -8.80 24.05
C GLY A 413 -4.31 -8.24 22.76
N ALA A 414 -3.54 -9.07 22.05
CA ALA A 414 -3.18 -8.85 20.65
C ALA A 414 -4.45 -8.91 19.78
N ILE A 415 -4.36 -8.46 18.53
CA ILE A 415 -5.49 -8.41 17.58
C ILE A 415 -6.18 -9.78 17.45
N PHE A 416 -5.40 -10.87 17.42
CA PHE A 416 -5.89 -12.24 17.39
C PHE A 416 -5.74 -12.98 18.73
N GLY A 417 -5.83 -12.24 19.84
CA GLY A 417 -5.71 -12.79 21.20
C GLY A 417 -4.26 -12.88 21.68
N ASN A 418 -3.43 -13.72 21.04
CA ASN A 418 -1.99 -13.85 21.31
C ASN A 418 -1.19 -13.71 20.01
N SER A 419 0.02 -13.17 20.11
CA SER A 419 0.86 -12.89 18.96
C SER A 419 2.34 -12.84 19.38
N PRO A 420 3.25 -13.56 18.72
CA PRO A 420 4.67 -13.34 18.89
C PRO A 420 5.04 -11.92 18.45
N CYS A 421 5.94 -11.27 19.17
CA CYS A 421 6.56 -10.05 18.65
C CYS A 421 7.54 -10.43 17.54
N LEU A 422 7.40 -9.84 16.35
CA LEU A 422 8.35 -10.12 15.27
C LEU A 422 9.76 -9.61 15.59
N GLY A 423 9.91 -8.73 16.59
CA GLY A 423 11.19 -8.24 17.11
C GLY A 423 11.73 -9.00 18.31
N SER A 424 11.05 -10.03 18.81
CA SER A 424 11.63 -10.92 19.82
C SER A 424 12.74 -11.79 19.22
N ARG A 425 13.46 -12.54 20.07
CA ARG A 425 14.46 -13.50 19.60
C ARG A 425 13.80 -14.59 18.77
N TRP A 426 12.67 -15.13 19.24
CA TRP A 426 11.90 -16.10 18.47
C TRP A 426 11.46 -15.53 17.12
N GLY A 427 10.96 -14.28 17.07
CA GLY A 427 10.50 -13.65 15.84
C GLY A 427 11.62 -13.53 14.80
N ILE A 428 12.82 -13.14 15.23
CA ILE A 428 14.00 -13.05 14.36
C ILE A 428 14.41 -14.46 13.86
N ASP A 429 14.50 -15.43 14.76
CA ASP A 429 14.87 -16.81 14.43
C ASP A 429 13.86 -17.48 13.49
N TYR A 430 12.57 -17.18 13.65
CA TYR A 430 11.51 -17.67 12.77
C TYR A 430 11.80 -17.29 11.32
N PHE A 431 12.03 -16.00 11.02
CA PHE A 431 12.26 -15.58 9.64
C PHE A 431 13.54 -16.19 9.06
N GLU A 432 14.61 -16.33 9.85
CA GLU A 432 15.85 -16.97 9.39
C GLU A 432 15.65 -18.47 9.11
N ARG A 433 14.88 -19.18 9.95
CA ARG A 433 14.53 -20.58 9.72
C ARG A 433 13.69 -20.77 8.47
N ILE A 434 12.66 -19.95 8.26
CA ILE A 434 11.82 -20.04 7.05
C ILE A 434 12.64 -19.73 5.79
N LYS A 435 13.48 -18.70 5.80
CA LYS A 435 14.39 -18.40 4.68
C LYS A 435 15.34 -19.56 4.39
N LYS A 436 15.94 -20.16 5.43
CA LYS A 436 16.82 -21.32 5.30
C LYS A 436 16.08 -22.51 4.70
N PHE A 437 14.91 -22.85 5.26
CA PHE A 437 14.09 -23.97 4.79
C PHE A 437 13.73 -23.80 3.30
N ILE A 438 13.21 -22.63 2.91
CA ILE A 438 12.86 -22.35 1.51
C ILE A 438 14.09 -22.46 0.60
N SER A 439 15.23 -21.91 1.03
CA SER A 439 16.46 -21.92 0.23
C SER A 439 17.03 -23.33 0.04
N GLU A 440 17.02 -24.17 1.08
CA GLU A 440 17.63 -25.51 1.04
C GLU A 440 16.70 -26.60 0.49
N THR A 441 15.39 -26.37 0.48
CA THR A 441 14.41 -27.28 -0.15
C THR A 441 14.11 -26.91 -1.60
N GLY A 442 14.31 -25.65 -1.99
CA GLY A 442 13.91 -25.14 -3.30
C GLY A 442 12.40 -24.88 -3.43
N PHE A 443 11.71 -24.73 -2.30
CA PHE A 443 10.29 -24.36 -2.27
C PHE A 443 10.08 -23.02 -2.97
N ASN A 444 8.99 -22.92 -3.72
CA ASN A 444 8.68 -21.73 -4.53
C ASN A 444 7.26 -21.20 -4.30
N LEU A 445 6.67 -21.57 -3.17
CA LEU A 445 5.37 -21.13 -2.67
C LEU A 445 5.37 -21.14 -1.14
N LEU A 446 4.76 -20.11 -0.57
CA LEU A 446 4.52 -19.97 0.86
C LEU A 446 3.08 -19.49 1.07
N GLU A 447 2.31 -20.30 1.78
CA GLU A 447 1.05 -19.91 2.40
C GLU A 447 1.40 -19.36 3.79
N HIS A 448 1.43 -18.02 3.90
CA HIS A 448 1.89 -17.34 5.12
C HIS A 448 0.70 -16.80 5.91
N ASP A 449 0.16 -17.65 6.76
CA ASP A 449 -1.02 -17.37 7.56
C ASP A 449 -0.64 -16.70 8.89
N GLY A 450 -1.60 -16.02 9.50
CA GLY A 450 -1.36 -15.18 10.67
C GLY A 450 -0.26 -14.15 10.39
N ASN A 451 -0.19 -13.57 9.21
CA ASN A 451 0.77 -12.49 8.94
C ASN A 451 0.55 -11.32 9.92
N TYR A 452 1.54 -10.42 10.04
CA TYR A 452 1.50 -9.34 11.04
C TYR A 452 0.27 -8.42 10.88
N PRO A 453 -0.60 -8.31 11.91
CA PRO A 453 -1.84 -7.53 11.82
C PRO A 453 -1.68 -6.08 12.30
N GLY A 454 -0.48 -5.66 12.73
CA GLY A 454 -0.24 -4.33 13.29
C GLY A 454 -0.15 -4.27 14.82
N ASP A 455 0.02 -5.41 15.49
CA ASP A 455 0.15 -5.48 16.96
C ASP A 455 1.29 -4.60 17.49
N LEU A 456 1.00 -3.81 18.52
CA LEU A 456 2.00 -3.03 19.24
C LEU A 456 2.69 -3.89 20.31
N CYS A 457 3.99 -3.66 20.52
CA CYS A 457 4.74 -4.31 21.58
C CYS A 457 5.39 -3.27 22.49
N ALA A 458 5.01 -3.26 23.77
CA ALA A 458 5.59 -2.38 24.77
C ALA A 458 6.90 -2.90 25.37
N SER A 459 7.40 -4.06 24.92
CA SER A 459 8.67 -4.63 25.40
C SER A 459 9.82 -3.67 25.12
N THR A 460 10.70 -3.50 26.11
CA THR A 460 11.97 -2.77 25.97
C THR A 460 13.17 -3.72 25.94
N THR A 461 12.93 -5.03 26.01
CA THR A 461 13.96 -6.08 26.04
C THR A 461 14.01 -6.92 24.77
N HIS A 462 12.99 -6.81 23.91
CA HIS A 462 12.99 -7.45 22.59
C HIS A 462 14.06 -6.80 21.70
N PRO A 463 14.99 -7.57 21.11
CA PRO A 463 16.15 -7.00 20.42
C PRO A 463 15.81 -6.26 19.12
N GLY A 464 14.64 -6.52 18.52
CA GLY A 464 14.25 -5.99 17.23
C GLY A 464 13.62 -4.60 17.25
N HIS A 465 13.37 -4.01 18.42
CA HIS A 465 12.82 -2.66 18.60
C HIS A 465 13.15 -2.11 19.99
N ARG A 466 13.10 -0.79 20.19
CA ARG A 466 13.45 -0.12 21.45
C ARG A 466 12.29 -0.06 22.45
N GLY A 467 11.06 0.00 21.95
CA GLY A 467 9.89 0.11 22.81
C GLY A 467 8.59 0.23 22.02
N LEU A 468 7.57 0.77 22.67
CA LEU A 468 6.24 0.91 22.06
C LEU A 468 6.26 1.72 20.76
N ASN A 469 6.99 2.83 20.75
CA ASN A 469 6.90 3.83 19.70
C ASN A 469 7.54 3.41 18.37
N ASP A 470 8.49 2.47 18.36
CA ASP A 470 9.07 1.90 17.13
C ASP A 470 8.60 0.47 16.84
N SER A 471 7.89 -0.17 17.78
CA SER A 471 7.46 -1.58 17.65
C SER A 471 6.62 -1.87 16.41
N GLN A 472 5.68 -0.99 16.04
CA GLN A 472 4.83 -1.23 14.87
C GLN A 472 5.63 -1.16 13.58
N TRP A 473 6.47 -0.12 13.49
CA TRP A 473 7.29 0.16 12.33
C TRP A 473 8.28 -0.98 12.06
N THR A 474 9.05 -1.36 13.08
CA THR A 474 10.09 -2.38 12.98
C THR A 474 9.53 -3.78 12.68
N GLN A 475 8.41 -4.16 13.30
CA GLN A 475 7.74 -5.43 13.02
C GLN A 475 7.19 -5.47 11.59
N TYR A 476 6.54 -4.40 11.13
CA TYR A 476 6.10 -4.29 9.75
C TYR A 476 7.26 -4.39 8.75
N ARG A 477 8.34 -3.64 9.01
CA ARG A 477 9.54 -3.67 8.15
C ARG A 477 10.10 -5.07 8.00
N ARG A 478 10.17 -5.84 9.08
CA ARG A 478 10.69 -7.22 9.05
C ARG A 478 9.87 -8.13 8.13
N ILE A 479 8.55 -8.12 8.24
CA ILE A 479 7.69 -8.96 7.37
C ILE A 479 7.68 -8.46 5.92
N ALA A 480 7.66 -7.15 5.70
CA ALA A 480 7.73 -6.58 4.35
C ALA A 480 9.06 -6.91 3.65
N GLU A 481 10.18 -6.88 4.37
CA GLU A 481 11.50 -7.29 3.86
C GLU A 481 11.54 -8.79 3.55
N PHE A 482 10.91 -9.63 4.38
CA PHE A 482 10.75 -11.05 4.08
C PHE A 482 9.93 -11.30 2.81
N TYR A 483 8.84 -10.55 2.59
CA TYR A 483 8.05 -10.67 1.36
C TYR A 483 8.80 -10.21 0.11
N ARG A 484 9.58 -9.13 0.21
CA ARG A 484 10.48 -8.71 -0.88
C ARG A 484 11.55 -9.76 -1.16
N TRP A 485 12.11 -10.40 -0.13
CA TRP A 485 13.05 -11.51 -0.27
C TRP A 485 12.43 -12.71 -1.02
N CYS A 486 11.16 -13.02 -0.73
CA CYS A 486 10.39 -14.03 -1.47
C CYS A 486 10.19 -13.63 -2.95
N ARG A 487 9.86 -12.36 -3.23
CA ARG A 487 9.70 -11.83 -4.61
C ARG A 487 10.96 -11.93 -5.43
N GLU A 488 12.09 -11.57 -4.86
CA GLU A 488 13.42 -11.68 -5.49
C GLU A 488 13.72 -13.14 -5.90
N ARG A 489 13.19 -14.11 -5.16
CA ARG A 489 13.44 -15.55 -5.38
C ARG A 489 12.37 -16.25 -6.21
N GLY A 490 11.27 -15.57 -6.55
CA GLY A 490 10.14 -16.16 -7.26
C GLY A 490 9.32 -17.11 -6.39
N VAL A 491 9.36 -16.93 -5.07
CA VAL A 491 8.53 -17.67 -4.11
C VAL A 491 7.15 -17.03 -4.10
N TYR A 492 6.13 -17.74 -4.57
CA TYR A 492 4.74 -17.29 -4.57
C TYR A 492 4.24 -17.10 -3.13
N LEU A 493 3.44 -16.06 -2.87
CA LEU A 493 2.96 -15.68 -1.54
C LEU A 493 1.44 -15.67 -1.55
N ASN A 494 0.85 -16.66 -0.90
CA ASN A 494 -0.55 -16.66 -0.53
C ASN A 494 -0.67 -16.14 0.91
N VAL A 495 -1.23 -14.94 1.08
CA VAL A 495 -1.21 -14.22 2.37
C VAL A 495 -2.62 -13.69 2.65
N PRO A 496 -3.26 -14.03 3.78
CA PRO A 496 -4.61 -13.57 4.13
C PRO A 496 -4.64 -12.10 4.61
N ASP A 497 -3.85 -11.21 4.01
CA ASP A 497 -3.84 -9.77 4.30
C ASP A 497 -3.25 -8.95 3.12
N ASN A 498 -3.45 -7.65 3.14
CA ASN A 498 -3.11 -6.74 2.06
C ASN A 498 -1.64 -6.30 2.10
N TYR A 499 -0.77 -7.14 1.56
CA TYR A 499 0.67 -6.89 1.40
C TYR A 499 1.10 -6.76 -0.06
N PHE A 500 0.18 -6.48 -0.99
CA PHE A 500 0.50 -6.48 -2.43
C PHE A 500 1.64 -5.51 -2.75
N LEU A 501 1.61 -4.29 -2.20
CA LEU A 501 2.65 -3.29 -2.43
C LEU A 501 3.97 -3.59 -1.72
N ALA A 502 4.01 -4.61 -0.85
CA ALA A 502 5.19 -5.17 -0.19
C ALA A 502 5.63 -6.53 -0.77
N GLY A 503 4.85 -7.13 -1.67
CA GLY A 503 5.25 -8.31 -2.44
C GLY A 503 4.30 -9.51 -2.39
N SER A 504 3.17 -9.49 -1.68
CA SER A 504 2.24 -10.63 -1.72
C SER A 504 1.59 -10.79 -3.11
N ASN A 505 1.29 -12.02 -3.54
CA ASN A 505 0.59 -12.25 -4.80
C ASN A 505 -0.93 -12.19 -4.63
N LYS A 506 -1.44 -12.76 -3.54
CA LYS A 506 -2.85 -13.12 -3.40
C LYS A 506 -3.34 -13.00 -1.97
N VAL A 507 -4.62 -12.69 -1.82
CA VAL A 507 -5.39 -12.61 -0.57
C VAL A 507 -6.78 -13.26 -0.74
N GLY A 508 -7.53 -13.48 0.34
CA GLY A 508 -8.91 -13.94 0.22
C GLY A 508 -9.85 -12.92 -0.45
N MET A 509 -10.84 -13.40 -1.20
CA MET A 509 -11.94 -12.56 -1.74
C MET A 509 -13.03 -12.26 -0.68
N GLY A 510 -12.74 -12.57 0.59
CA GLY A 510 -13.71 -12.59 1.68
C GLY A 510 -14.20 -14.01 1.93
N TYR A 511 -13.99 -14.49 3.14
CA TYR A 511 -14.50 -15.77 3.58
C TYR A 511 -14.66 -15.80 5.09
N ARG A 512 -15.39 -16.81 5.55
CA ARG A 512 -15.30 -17.33 6.90
C ARG A 512 -15.10 -18.83 6.77
N GLU A 513 -14.27 -19.44 7.61
CA GLU A 513 -13.93 -20.86 7.55
C GLU A 513 -15.18 -21.75 7.56
N THR A 514 -16.20 -21.33 8.30
CA THR A 514 -17.51 -22.01 8.34
C THR A 514 -18.20 -22.10 6.99
N ASN A 515 -17.91 -21.17 6.06
CA ASN A 515 -18.45 -21.22 4.70
C ASN A 515 -17.91 -22.43 3.93
N TRP A 516 -16.72 -22.91 4.26
CA TRP A 516 -16.10 -24.07 3.64
C TRP A 516 -16.65 -25.39 4.16
N SER A 517 -17.42 -25.36 5.24
CA SER A 517 -18.13 -26.51 5.80
C SER A 517 -19.55 -26.68 5.22
N LEU A 518 -20.03 -25.74 4.39
CA LEU A 518 -21.35 -25.84 3.74
C LEU A 518 -21.42 -27.03 2.75
N PRO A 519 -22.63 -27.56 2.46
CA PRO A 519 -22.83 -28.46 1.33
C PRO A 519 -22.22 -27.90 0.04
N ARG A 520 -21.61 -28.74 -0.81
CA ARG A 520 -20.82 -28.27 -1.96
C ARG A 520 -21.59 -27.32 -2.88
N GLU A 521 -22.84 -27.65 -3.20
CA GLU A 521 -23.71 -26.80 -4.02
C GLU A 521 -23.91 -25.40 -3.42
N GLN A 522 -24.05 -25.29 -2.10
CA GLN A 522 -24.19 -24.01 -1.40
C GLN A 522 -22.87 -23.26 -1.32
N GLN A 523 -21.78 -23.98 -1.02
CA GLN A 523 -20.43 -23.42 -0.91
C GLN A 523 -19.99 -22.76 -2.22
N HIS A 524 -20.29 -23.37 -3.37
CA HIS A 524 -19.98 -22.78 -4.68
C HIS A 524 -20.73 -21.47 -4.93
N ILE A 525 -22.03 -21.42 -4.64
CA ILE A 525 -22.84 -20.20 -4.83
C ILE A 525 -22.34 -19.08 -3.90
N HIS A 526 -22.13 -19.39 -2.63
CA HIS A 526 -21.63 -18.43 -1.64
C HIS A 526 -20.22 -17.93 -2.01
N ALA A 527 -19.34 -18.80 -2.48
CA ALA A 527 -18.02 -18.38 -2.95
C ALA A 527 -18.10 -17.43 -4.16
N ARG A 528 -19.06 -17.63 -5.07
CA ARG A 528 -19.30 -16.72 -6.20
C ARG A 528 -19.84 -15.36 -5.78
N GLN A 529 -20.65 -15.29 -4.72
CA GLN A 529 -21.08 -14.01 -4.13
C GLN A 529 -19.87 -13.25 -3.56
N ASN A 530 -19.03 -13.91 -2.78
CA ASN A 530 -17.82 -13.28 -2.24
C ASN A 530 -16.85 -12.84 -3.35
N LEU A 531 -16.71 -13.65 -4.41
CA LEU A 531 -15.93 -13.26 -5.59
C LEU A 531 -16.49 -12.00 -6.25
N PHE A 532 -17.80 -11.91 -6.46
CA PHE A 532 -18.46 -10.73 -7.01
C PHE A 532 -18.15 -9.49 -6.14
N ASP A 533 -18.34 -9.58 -4.83
CA ASP A 533 -18.10 -8.47 -3.91
C ASP A 533 -16.61 -8.09 -3.78
N GLY A 534 -15.71 -9.08 -3.79
CA GLY A 534 -14.27 -8.87 -3.71
C GLY A 534 -13.69 -8.18 -4.96
N THR A 535 -14.25 -8.46 -6.13
CA THR A 535 -13.74 -7.95 -7.43
C THR A 535 -14.05 -6.49 -7.72
N TRP A 536 -14.83 -5.81 -6.86
CA TRP A 536 -15.03 -4.36 -6.95
C TRP A 536 -13.72 -3.58 -6.78
N GLN A 537 -12.83 -4.03 -5.89
CA GLN A 537 -11.57 -3.33 -5.59
C GLN A 537 -10.32 -4.20 -5.77
N LYS A 538 -10.47 -5.51 -5.97
CA LYS A 538 -9.38 -6.43 -6.28
C LYS A 538 -9.47 -6.86 -7.73
N THR A 539 -8.33 -7.04 -8.38
CA THR A 539 -8.35 -7.74 -9.67
C THR A 539 -8.76 -9.21 -9.43
N PRO A 540 -9.31 -9.91 -10.44
CA PRO A 540 -9.63 -11.33 -10.29
C PRO A 540 -8.43 -12.19 -9.84
N GLU A 541 -7.21 -11.81 -10.25
CA GLU A 541 -5.97 -12.52 -9.93
C GLU A 541 -5.49 -12.30 -8.49
N MET A 542 -5.76 -11.12 -7.91
CA MET A 542 -5.38 -10.77 -6.55
C MET A 542 -6.07 -11.61 -5.47
N GLY A 543 -7.17 -12.29 -5.82
CA GLY A 543 -8.04 -12.90 -4.82
C GLY A 543 -8.30 -14.39 -5.04
N TRP A 544 -8.44 -15.15 -3.96
CA TRP A 544 -8.84 -16.56 -3.99
C TRP A 544 -10.15 -16.81 -3.25
N MET A 545 -10.84 -17.85 -3.73
CA MET A 545 -11.76 -18.71 -3.00
C MET A 545 -11.38 -20.13 -3.39
N PHE A 546 -11.37 -21.10 -2.47
CA PHE A 546 -11.06 -22.49 -2.83
C PHE A 546 -12.27 -23.40 -2.66
N VAL A 547 -12.19 -24.57 -3.29
CA VAL A 547 -13.20 -25.62 -3.24
C VAL A 547 -12.63 -26.77 -2.41
N PRO A 548 -13.04 -26.93 -1.14
CA PRO A 548 -12.56 -28.05 -0.34
C PRO A 548 -13.05 -29.37 -0.95
N LEU A 549 -12.12 -30.30 -1.23
CA LEU A 549 -12.44 -31.66 -1.69
C LEU A 549 -12.66 -32.64 -0.54
N VAL A 550 -12.36 -32.20 0.67
CA VAL A 550 -12.60 -32.91 1.94
C VAL A 550 -13.35 -32.00 2.89
N GLN A 551 -13.96 -32.56 3.92
CA GLN A 551 -14.62 -31.79 4.97
C GLN A 551 -13.60 -30.90 5.70
N TYR A 552 -13.92 -29.61 5.86
CA TYR A 552 -13.00 -28.62 6.44
C TYR A 552 -12.99 -28.64 7.99
N GLN A 553 -14.16 -28.71 8.64
CA GLN A 553 -14.31 -28.85 10.09
C GLN A 553 -15.04 -30.16 10.44
N GLU A 554 -14.58 -30.90 11.45
CA GLU A 554 -15.26 -32.09 11.98
C GLU A 554 -16.64 -31.74 12.54
N ALA A 555 -17.65 -32.58 12.27
CA ALA A 555 -19.07 -32.32 12.57
C ALA A 555 -19.47 -32.39 14.06
N GLU A 556 -18.55 -32.46 15.02
CA GLU A 556 -18.88 -32.73 16.44
C GLU A 556 -18.14 -31.89 17.48
N ARG A 557 -17.60 -30.72 17.14
CA ARG A 557 -17.27 -29.74 18.19
C ARG A 557 -18.48 -28.83 18.46
N PRO A 558 -19.02 -28.82 19.70
CA PRO A 558 -19.99 -27.81 20.09
C PRO A 558 -19.39 -26.44 19.81
N LEU A 559 -20.24 -25.47 19.43
CA LEU A 559 -19.93 -24.05 19.32
C LEU A 559 -19.38 -23.52 20.65
N GLN A 560 -18.13 -23.82 20.97
CA GLN A 560 -17.34 -23.08 21.93
C GLN A 560 -16.71 -21.93 21.18
N SER A 561 -17.05 -20.73 21.65
CA SER A 561 -16.47 -19.45 21.27
C SER A 561 -14.97 -19.40 21.53
N SER A 562 -14.19 -20.10 20.72
CA SER A 562 -12.77 -19.84 20.58
C SER A 562 -12.62 -18.72 19.54
N ARG A 563 -12.32 -17.51 20.01
CA ARG A 563 -12.08 -16.32 19.18
C ARG A 563 -10.84 -16.43 18.26
N CYS A 564 -10.23 -17.61 18.12
CA CYS A 564 -9.02 -17.84 17.33
C CYS A 564 -9.27 -18.50 15.95
N GLU A 565 -10.50 -18.93 15.63
CA GLU A 565 -10.82 -19.52 14.31
C GLU A 565 -11.91 -18.75 13.58
N SER A 566 -11.92 -17.42 13.73
CA SER A 566 -12.79 -16.55 12.95
C SER A 566 -12.18 -15.16 12.82
N ILE A 567 -11.92 -14.80 11.55
CA ILE A 567 -11.50 -13.52 10.96
C ILE A 567 -10.05 -13.50 10.50
#